data_AF-A0A838KIV2-F1
#
_entry.id   AF-A0A838KIV2-F1
#
_cell.length_a   1.000
_cell.length_b   1.000
_cell.length_c   1.000
_cell.angle_alpha   90.00
_cell.angle_beta   90.00
_cell.angle_gamma   90.00
#
_symmetry.space_group_name_H-M   'P 1'
#
loop_
_entity.id
_entity.type
_entity.pdbx_description
1 polymer ?
#
loop_
_entity_poly.entity_id
_entity_poly.type
_entity_poly.pdbx_seq_one_letter_code
_entity_poly.pdbx_strand_id
1 'polypeptide(L)'
;MGGDPWSPDDADIPEVARTALIVNLLTEDNLPSYHHEIAVLFGRDNAWGEWVHRWTAEEGRHGIAMRDYMLVKRMVDPVELERFRMTHMSEGYQAQHPDDALRSLAYVSFQELATRVSHRNTGRFTNDPMADRLLARIAADENLHMIFYRNLLKAALEIAPDQAMAAILEVVKTFEMPGAGIPGFQRKAIAMAVEGIYDQRQHHDDVVMPVLRFWNVFEVEGLSGEGEKARVELSEFMSDLDDSATRFTEKRDKLKARLASRG
;
A
#
# COMPACT_ATOMS: atom_id res chain seq x y z
N MET A 1 -5.43 9.36 -34.86
CA MET A 1 -6.60 8.57 -35.30
C MET A 1 -7.86 9.42 -35.55
N GLY A 2 -7.77 10.75 -35.70
CA GLY A 2 -8.91 11.58 -36.11
C GLY A 2 -10.06 11.74 -35.10
N GLY A 3 -9.87 11.33 -33.83
CA GLY A 3 -10.83 11.58 -32.74
C GLY A 3 -10.44 12.79 -31.89
N ASP A 4 -11.27 13.09 -30.89
CA ASP A 4 -11.09 14.28 -30.05
C ASP A 4 -9.94 14.13 -29.04
N PRO A 5 -9.09 15.16 -28.90
CA PRO A 5 -8.02 15.17 -27.90
C PRO A 5 -8.61 15.15 -26.49
N TRP A 6 -7.84 14.63 -25.53
CA TRP A 6 -8.23 14.67 -24.12
C TRP A 6 -8.38 16.12 -23.61
N SER A 7 -9.35 16.35 -22.73
CA SER A 7 -9.54 17.60 -22.00
C SER A 7 -9.87 17.33 -20.52
N PRO A 8 -9.56 18.25 -19.59
CA PRO A 8 -9.89 18.09 -18.17
C PRO A 8 -11.38 17.81 -17.89
N ASP A 9 -12.27 18.27 -18.77
CA ASP A 9 -13.72 18.10 -18.66
C ASP A 9 -14.18 16.67 -19.00
N ASP A 10 -13.32 15.85 -19.64
CA ASP A 10 -13.61 14.44 -19.92
C ASP A 10 -13.66 13.58 -18.65
N ALA A 11 -13.02 14.04 -17.57
CA ALA A 11 -12.87 13.29 -16.34
C ALA A 11 -13.91 13.69 -15.29
N ASP A 12 -15.09 13.09 -15.37
CA ASP A 12 -16.25 13.32 -14.50
C ASP A 12 -16.10 12.68 -13.09
N ILE A 13 -14.96 12.92 -12.44
CA ILE A 13 -14.69 12.53 -11.05
C ILE A 13 -13.89 13.63 -10.34
N PRO A 14 -13.93 13.71 -8.99
CA PRO A 14 -13.13 14.67 -8.25
C PRO A 14 -11.62 14.56 -8.54
N GLU A 15 -10.90 15.69 -8.52
CA GLU A 15 -9.45 15.71 -8.78
C GLU A 15 -8.64 14.81 -7.83
N VAL A 16 -9.05 14.75 -6.56
CA VAL A 16 -8.44 13.85 -5.57
C VAL A 16 -8.65 12.37 -5.96
N ALA A 17 -9.79 12.03 -6.57
CA ALA A 17 -10.08 10.67 -7.02
C ALA A 17 -9.15 10.28 -8.17
N ARG A 18 -8.95 11.20 -9.14
CA ARG A 18 -7.95 11.03 -10.20
C ARG A 18 -6.55 10.87 -9.64
N THR A 19 -6.20 11.70 -8.66
CA THR A 19 -4.88 11.64 -8.01
C THR A 19 -4.66 10.28 -7.36
N ALA A 20 -5.66 9.75 -6.65
CA ALA A 20 -5.59 8.43 -6.04
C ALA A 20 -5.48 7.30 -7.08
N LEU A 21 -6.24 7.38 -8.18
CA LEU A 21 -6.10 6.43 -9.30
C LEU A 21 -4.70 6.44 -9.90
N ILE A 22 -4.12 7.62 -10.11
CA ILE A 22 -2.74 7.78 -10.63
C ILE A 22 -1.73 7.20 -9.63
N VAL A 23 -1.84 7.51 -8.34
CA VAL A 23 -0.91 7.00 -7.32
C VAL A 23 -0.97 5.48 -7.23
N ASN A 24 -2.18 4.92 -7.21
CA ASN A 24 -2.35 3.47 -7.23
C ASN A 24 -1.75 2.86 -8.51
N LEU A 25 -2.02 3.42 -9.70
CA LEU A 25 -1.49 2.90 -10.95
C LEU A 25 0.04 2.98 -11.00
N LEU A 26 0.65 4.08 -10.56
CA LEU A 26 2.11 4.21 -10.54
C LEU A 26 2.76 3.21 -9.58
N THR A 27 2.11 2.93 -8.46
CA THR A 27 2.54 1.87 -7.54
C THR A 27 2.53 0.53 -8.27
N GLU A 28 1.42 0.16 -8.90
CA GLU A 28 1.27 -1.10 -9.65
C GLU A 28 2.25 -1.24 -10.83
N ASP A 29 2.46 -0.16 -11.60
CA ASP A 29 3.34 -0.17 -12.77
C ASP A 29 4.81 -0.40 -12.41
N ASN A 30 5.23 -0.12 -11.17
CA ASN A 30 6.60 -0.35 -10.72
C ASN A 30 6.90 -1.84 -10.40
N LEU A 31 5.97 -2.74 -10.76
CA LEU A 31 6.10 -4.20 -10.68
C LEU A 31 7.45 -4.78 -11.15
N PRO A 32 8.12 -4.28 -12.21
CA PRO A 32 9.44 -4.80 -12.57
C PRO A 32 10.47 -4.71 -11.43
N SER A 33 10.44 -3.61 -10.67
CA SER A 33 11.29 -3.40 -9.50
C SER A 33 10.91 -4.33 -8.35
N TYR A 34 9.61 -4.49 -8.09
CA TYR A 34 9.13 -5.37 -7.02
C TYR A 34 9.42 -6.85 -7.30
N HIS A 35 9.22 -7.29 -8.55
CA HIS A 35 9.62 -8.62 -8.99
C HIS A 35 11.12 -8.84 -8.79
N HIS A 36 11.95 -7.85 -9.14
CA HIS A 36 13.39 -7.93 -8.95
C HIS A 36 13.76 -8.15 -7.47
N GLU A 37 13.26 -7.31 -6.56
CA GLU A 37 13.53 -7.40 -5.12
C GLU A 37 13.12 -8.76 -4.54
N ILE A 38 11.90 -9.22 -4.83
CA ILE A 38 11.39 -10.50 -4.32
C ILE A 38 12.18 -11.69 -4.92
N ALA A 39 12.47 -11.66 -6.22
CA ALA A 39 13.17 -12.74 -6.90
C ALA A 39 14.65 -12.84 -6.48
N VAL A 40 15.30 -11.71 -6.20
CA VAL A 40 16.68 -11.69 -5.67
C VAL A 40 16.71 -12.24 -4.26
N LEU A 41 15.75 -11.85 -3.42
CA LEU A 41 15.74 -12.23 -2.00
C LEU A 41 15.35 -13.69 -1.77
N PHE A 42 14.24 -14.16 -2.37
CA PHE A 42 13.72 -15.52 -2.12
C PHE A 42 14.18 -16.55 -3.15
N GLY A 43 14.76 -16.10 -4.26
CA GLY A 43 15.16 -16.94 -5.38
C GLY A 43 14.00 -17.28 -6.33
N ARG A 44 14.35 -18.00 -7.40
CA ARG A 44 13.44 -18.29 -8.52
C ARG A 44 13.12 -19.79 -8.71
N ASP A 45 13.52 -20.60 -7.73
CA ASP A 45 13.39 -22.06 -7.78
C ASP A 45 12.36 -22.56 -6.75
N ASN A 46 11.82 -23.75 -7.00
CA ASN A 46 10.90 -24.46 -6.10
C ASN A 46 9.65 -23.63 -5.73
N ALA A 47 9.20 -23.71 -4.47
CA ALA A 47 8.00 -23.02 -4.00
C ALA A 47 8.11 -21.49 -4.09
N TRP A 48 9.30 -20.93 -3.84
CA TRP A 48 9.54 -19.49 -3.97
C TRP A 48 9.47 -19.04 -5.43
N GLY A 49 10.06 -19.81 -6.35
CA GLY A 49 9.94 -19.60 -7.79
C GLY A 49 8.50 -19.65 -8.30
N GLU A 50 7.74 -20.65 -7.87
CA GLU A 50 6.32 -20.77 -8.23
C GLU A 50 5.53 -19.55 -7.74
N TRP A 51 5.73 -19.15 -6.48
CA TRP A 51 5.06 -17.99 -5.90
C TRP A 51 5.41 -16.70 -6.63
N VAL A 52 6.70 -16.36 -6.78
CA VAL A 52 7.09 -15.06 -7.35
C VAL A 52 6.61 -14.93 -8.79
N HIS A 53 6.65 -16.00 -9.59
CA HIS A 53 6.13 -15.96 -10.95
C HIS A 53 4.61 -15.81 -10.99
N ARG A 54 3.88 -16.49 -10.09
CA ARG A 54 2.42 -16.40 -10.01
C ARG A 54 1.97 -15.03 -9.52
N TRP A 55 2.51 -14.57 -8.40
CA TRP A 55 2.25 -13.24 -7.84
C TRP A 55 2.53 -12.16 -8.87
N THR A 56 3.69 -12.16 -9.54
CA THR A 56 3.99 -11.18 -10.60
C THR A 56 3.01 -11.23 -11.77
N ALA A 57 2.56 -12.41 -12.18
CA ALA A 57 1.55 -12.52 -13.23
C ALA A 57 0.17 -12.01 -12.77
N GLU A 58 -0.14 -12.16 -11.49
CA GLU A 58 -1.37 -11.64 -10.89
C GLU A 58 -1.34 -10.11 -10.81
N GLU A 59 -0.28 -9.54 -10.24
CA GLU A 59 -0.01 -8.10 -10.12
C GLU A 59 0.02 -7.39 -11.48
N GLY A 60 0.62 -8.01 -12.50
CA GLY A 60 0.68 -7.41 -13.84
C GLY A 60 -0.69 -7.06 -14.41
N ARG A 61 -1.75 -7.78 -13.99
CA ARG A 61 -3.13 -7.48 -14.41
C ARG A 61 -3.68 -6.22 -13.75
N HIS A 62 -3.21 -5.84 -12.56
CA HIS A 62 -3.71 -4.69 -11.81
C HIS A 62 -3.40 -3.39 -12.56
N GLY A 63 -2.11 -3.16 -12.86
CA GLY A 63 -1.65 -2.01 -13.64
C GLY A 63 -2.31 -1.93 -15.02
N ILE A 64 -2.41 -3.06 -15.74
CA ILE A 64 -3.08 -3.12 -17.06
C ILE A 64 -4.55 -2.68 -16.93
N ALA A 65 -5.30 -3.28 -16.02
CA ALA A 65 -6.73 -3.02 -15.92
C ALA A 65 -7.03 -1.60 -15.44
N MET A 66 -6.23 -1.06 -14.51
CA MET A 66 -6.33 0.32 -14.05
C MET A 66 -6.00 1.32 -15.17
N ARG A 67 -4.89 1.11 -15.89
CA ARG A 67 -4.48 1.96 -17.00
C ARG A 67 -5.53 1.98 -18.10
N ASP A 68 -6.01 0.81 -18.51
CA ASP A 68 -7.01 0.70 -19.57
C ASP A 68 -8.33 1.37 -19.17
N TYR A 69 -8.79 1.18 -17.92
CA TYR A 69 -9.94 1.92 -17.39
C TYR A 69 -9.73 3.43 -17.50
N MET A 70 -8.60 3.95 -16.99
CA MET A 70 -8.32 5.38 -16.97
C MET A 70 -8.25 5.98 -18.38
N LEU A 71 -7.63 5.28 -19.33
CA LEU A 71 -7.49 5.75 -20.71
C LEU A 71 -8.81 5.67 -21.50
N VAL A 72 -9.54 4.56 -21.40
CA VAL A 72 -10.81 4.37 -22.12
C VAL A 72 -11.87 5.33 -21.60
N LYS A 73 -11.93 5.53 -20.27
CA LYS A 73 -12.84 6.48 -19.64
C LYS A 73 -12.33 7.93 -19.66
N ARG A 74 -11.16 8.17 -20.25
CA ARG A 74 -10.56 9.51 -20.40
C ARG A 74 -10.40 10.24 -19.07
N MET A 75 -10.10 9.49 -18.01
CA MET A 75 -10.01 9.98 -16.63
C MET A 75 -8.77 10.83 -16.38
N VAL A 76 -7.76 10.76 -17.25
CA VAL A 76 -6.49 11.48 -17.14
C VAL A 76 -5.94 11.85 -18.51
N ASP A 77 -5.05 12.85 -18.54
CA ASP A 77 -4.25 13.14 -19.73
C ASP A 77 -3.35 11.93 -20.05
N PRO A 78 -3.51 11.28 -21.22
CA PRO A 78 -2.73 10.11 -21.58
C PRO A 78 -1.23 10.45 -21.76
N VAL A 79 -0.89 11.67 -22.18
CA VAL A 79 0.50 12.09 -22.39
C VAL A 79 1.19 12.32 -21.06
N GLU A 80 0.53 13.02 -20.13
CA GLU A 80 1.10 13.24 -18.80
C GLU A 80 1.21 11.94 -18.02
N LEU A 81 0.20 11.07 -18.09
CA LEU A 81 0.25 9.76 -17.43
C LEU A 81 1.47 8.95 -17.92
N GLU A 82 1.66 8.81 -19.24
CA GLU A 82 2.77 8.04 -19.78
C GLU A 82 4.14 8.64 -19.42
N ARG A 83 4.28 9.96 -19.42
CA ARG A 83 5.52 10.60 -18.92
C ARG A 83 5.77 10.25 -17.46
N PHE A 84 4.73 10.25 -16.64
CA PHE A 84 4.84 9.94 -15.23
C PHE A 84 5.27 8.48 -15.01
N ARG A 85 4.65 7.54 -15.73
CA ARG A 85 5.01 6.11 -15.73
C ARG A 85 6.47 5.92 -16.14
N MET A 86 6.90 6.55 -17.22
CA MET A 86 8.28 6.48 -17.70
C MET A 86 9.28 6.99 -16.66
N THR A 87 9.02 8.12 -16.01
CA THR A 87 9.88 8.63 -14.93
C THR A 87 9.93 7.66 -13.76
N HIS A 88 8.76 7.29 -13.22
CA HIS A 88 8.70 6.49 -11.99
C HIS A 88 9.28 5.09 -12.16
N MET A 89 8.97 4.40 -13.26
CA MET A 89 9.52 3.07 -13.54
C MET A 89 11.02 3.10 -13.85
N SER A 90 11.55 4.22 -14.38
CA SER A 90 13.00 4.35 -14.63
C SER A 90 13.78 4.65 -13.35
N GLU A 91 13.17 5.34 -12.39
CA GLU A 91 13.74 5.51 -11.04
C GLU A 91 13.75 4.18 -10.28
N GLY A 92 12.72 3.36 -10.48
CA GLY A 92 12.59 2.03 -9.89
C GLY A 92 12.20 2.08 -8.41
N TYR A 93 12.37 0.95 -7.74
CA TYR A 93 12.19 0.82 -6.29
C TYR A 93 13.35 0.01 -5.74
N GLN A 94 13.80 0.37 -4.54
CA GLN A 94 14.81 -0.36 -3.80
C GLN A 94 14.25 -0.66 -2.40
N ALA A 95 14.30 -1.92 -1.99
CA ALA A 95 13.87 -2.31 -0.66
C ALA A 95 14.80 -1.69 0.41
N GLN A 96 14.24 -1.28 1.55
CA GLN A 96 15.03 -0.78 2.68
C GLN A 96 15.93 -1.88 3.28
N HIS A 97 15.55 -3.16 3.11
CA HIS A 97 16.25 -4.32 3.65
C HIS A 97 16.37 -5.44 2.58
N PRO A 98 17.17 -5.22 1.52
CA PRO A 98 17.18 -6.08 0.33
C PRO A 98 17.72 -7.49 0.58
N ASP A 99 18.49 -7.68 1.66
CA ASP A 99 19.12 -8.96 2.03
C ASP A 99 18.45 -9.62 3.25
N ASP A 100 17.32 -9.10 3.74
CA ASP A 100 16.64 -9.59 4.94
C ASP A 100 15.25 -10.14 4.63
N ALA A 101 15.15 -11.47 4.65
CA ALA A 101 13.91 -12.19 4.37
C ALA A 101 12.80 -11.90 5.38
N LEU A 102 13.12 -11.76 6.68
CA LEU A 102 12.09 -11.55 7.71
C LEU A 102 11.52 -10.14 7.63
N ARG A 103 12.37 -9.13 7.47
CA ARG A 103 11.94 -7.74 7.30
C ARG A 103 11.16 -7.57 5.99
N SER A 104 11.57 -8.22 4.91
CA SER A 104 10.82 -8.18 3.65
C SER A 104 9.47 -8.88 3.75
N LEU A 105 9.38 -10.07 4.38
CA LEU A 105 8.10 -10.74 4.61
C LEU A 105 7.16 -9.90 5.49
N ALA A 106 7.69 -9.26 6.52
CA ALA A 106 6.93 -8.33 7.36
C ALA A 106 6.44 -7.13 6.55
N TYR A 107 7.33 -6.49 5.77
CA TYR A 107 7.01 -5.34 4.93
C TYR A 107 5.87 -5.65 3.96
N VAL A 108 6.01 -6.73 3.17
CA VAL A 108 5.01 -7.08 2.15
C VAL A 108 3.68 -7.50 2.80
N SER A 109 3.69 -8.11 4.00
CA SER A 109 2.46 -8.40 4.74
C SER A 109 1.63 -7.15 5.07
N PHE A 110 2.28 -6.05 5.45
CA PHE A 110 1.59 -4.78 5.71
C PHE A 110 1.27 -4.05 4.41
N GLN A 111 2.19 -4.06 3.44
CA GLN A 111 2.05 -3.32 2.19
C GLN A 111 0.87 -3.81 1.36
N GLU A 112 0.68 -5.13 1.23
CA GLU A 112 -0.45 -5.75 0.51
C GLU A 112 -1.81 -5.40 1.17
N LEU A 113 -1.83 -5.27 2.50
CA LEU A 113 -3.06 -4.81 3.18
C LEU A 113 -3.28 -3.31 2.97
N ALA A 114 -2.22 -2.52 2.91
CA ALA A 114 -2.30 -1.09 2.66
C ALA A 114 -2.80 -0.77 1.25
N THR A 115 -2.29 -1.45 0.21
CA THR A 115 -2.77 -1.36 -1.17
C THR A 115 -4.22 -1.79 -1.26
N ARG A 116 -4.61 -2.93 -0.66
CA ARG A 116 -6.01 -3.35 -0.55
C ARG A 116 -6.92 -2.22 -0.04
N VAL A 117 -6.55 -1.58 1.06
CA VAL A 117 -7.32 -0.46 1.65
C VAL A 117 -7.35 0.72 0.68
N SER A 118 -6.21 1.10 0.10
CA SER A 118 -6.11 2.20 -0.87
C SER A 118 -6.98 1.97 -2.11
N HIS A 119 -6.92 0.80 -2.76
CA HIS A 119 -7.74 0.47 -3.92
C HIS A 119 -9.22 0.52 -3.56
N ARG A 120 -9.63 -0.11 -2.45
CA ARG A 120 -11.04 -0.17 -2.06
C ARG A 120 -11.61 1.21 -1.77
N ASN A 121 -10.85 2.06 -1.07
CA ASN A 121 -11.29 3.42 -0.75
C ASN A 121 -11.31 4.32 -2.00
N THR A 122 -10.29 4.20 -2.85
CA THR A 122 -10.23 4.92 -4.13
C THR A 122 -11.44 4.59 -5.00
N GLY A 123 -11.76 3.30 -5.15
CA GLY A 123 -12.92 2.85 -5.95
C GLY A 123 -14.22 3.47 -5.47
N ARG A 124 -14.48 3.43 -4.16
CA ARG A 124 -15.67 4.07 -3.57
C ARG A 124 -15.69 5.59 -3.76
N PHE A 125 -14.54 6.24 -3.57
CA PHE A 125 -14.42 7.70 -3.62
C PHE A 125 -14.69 8.26 -5.02
N THR A 126 -14.41 7.49 -6.09
CA THR A 126 -14.68 7.93 -7.46
C THR A 126 -16.17 8.15 -7.76
N ASN A 127 -17.07 7.48 -7.03
CA ASN A 127 -18.50 7.36 -7.37
C ASN A 127 -18.78 6.79 -8.78
N ASP A 128 -17.80 6.18 -9.47
CA ASP A 128 -18.01 5.42 -10.70
C ASP A 128 -18.21 3.92 -10.35
N PRO A 129 -19.38 3.33 -10.64
CA PRO A 129 -19.62 1.90 -10.38
C PRO A 129 -18.64 0.96 -11.08
N MET A 130 -18.05 1.38 -12.21
CA MET A 130 -17.03 0.61 -12.93
C MET A 130 -15.70 0.63 -12.17
N ALA A 131 -15.27 1.79 -11.69
CA ALA A 131 -14.06 1.92 -10.88
C ALA A 131 -14.17 1.16 -9.56
N ASP A 132 -15.31 1.28 -8.86
CA ASP A 132 -15.51 0.56 -7.59
C ASP A 132 -15.45 -0.95 -7.81
N ARG A 133 -16.07 -1.46 -8.87
CA ARG A 133 -16.02 -2.90 -9.20
C ARG A 133 -14.62 -3.36 -9.60
N LEU A 134 -13.91 -2.57 -10.40
CA LEU A 134 -12.55 -2.87 -10.84
C LEU A 134 -11.61 -2.95 -9.64
N LEU A 135 -11.57 -1.89 -8.83
CA LEU A 135 -10.66 -1.80 -7.69
C LEU A 135 -11.05 -2.75 -6.56
N ALA A 136 -12.32 -3.13 -6.43
CA ALA A 136 -12.73 -4.19 -5.51
C ALA A 136 -12.19 -5.57 -5.91
N ARG A 137 -11.96 -5.84 -7.21
CA ARG A 137 -11.34 -7.10 -7.67
C ARG A 137 -9.84 -7.09 -7.40
N ILE A 138 -9.16 -5.99 -7.71
CA ILE A 138 -7.73 -5.82 -7.38
C ILE A 138 -7.54 -5.99 -5.88
N ALA A 139 -8.32 -5.27 -5.06
CA ALA A 139 -8.29 -5.41 -3.59
C ALA A 139 -8.60 -6.84 -3.07
N ALA A 140 -9.25 -7.70 -3.87
CA ALA A 140 -9.45 -9.09 -3.51
C ALA A 140 -8.18 -9.93 -3.75
N ASP A 141 -7.44 -9.65 -4.82
CA ASP A 141 -6.14 -10.27 -5.11
C ASP A 141 -5.11 -9.82 -4.05
N GLU A 142 -5.00 -8.52 -3.75
CA GLU A 142 -4.18 -7.97 -2.65
C GLU A 142 -4.46 -8.66 -1.29
N ASN A 143 -5.73 -8.99 -1.03
CA ASN A 143 -6.11 -9.70 0.20
C ASN A 143 -5.55 -11.13 0.23
N LEU A 144 -5.52 -11.82 -0.91
CA LEU A 144 -4.96 -13.17 -1.01
C LEU A 144 -3.44 -13.13 -0.88
N HIS A 145 -2.78 -12.15 -1.50
CA HIS A 145 -1.34 -11.93 -1.36
C HIS A 145 -0.95 -11.63 0.09
N MET A 146 -1.66 -10.70 0.73
CA MET A 146 -1.50 -10.41 2.16
C MET A 146 -1.66 -11.67 3.03
N ILE A 147 -2.67 -12.51 2.76
CA ILE A 147 -2.87 -13.78 3.47
C ILE A 147 -1.66 -14.70 3.30
N PHE A 148 -1.10 -14.79 2.09
CA PHE A 148 0.09 -15.58 1.82
C PHE A 148 1.28 -15.10 2.67
N TYR A 149 1.65 -13.83 2.58
CA TYR A 149 2.83 -13.29 3.28
C TYR A 149 2.69 -13.31 4.80
N ARG A 150 1.51 -12.95 5.34
CA ARG A 150 1.33 -12.98 6.81
C ARG A 150 1.40 -14.40 7.38
N ASN A 151 1.00 -15.42 6.62
CA ASN A 151 1.10 -16.82 7.04
C ASN A 151 2.57 -17.27 7.08
N LEU A 152 3.39 -16.83 6.12
CA LEU A 152 4.82 -17.10 6.14
C LEU A 152 5.50 -16.46 7.36
N LEU A 153 5.17 -15.21 7.68
CA LEU A 153 5.75 -14.56 8.86
C LEU A 153 5.23 -15.18 10.16
N LYS A 154 3.99 -15.67 10.19
CA LYS A 154 3.49 -16.45 11.33
C LYS A 154 4.35 -17.70 11.56
N ALA A 155 4.63 -18.47 10.50
CA ALA A 155 5.53 -19.62 10.61
C ALA A 155 6.95 -19.21 11.03
N ALA A 156 7.43 -18.04 10.59
CA ALA A 156 8.71 -17.51 11.02
C ALA A 156 8.74 -17.17 12.52
N LEU A 157 7.65 -16.63 13.09
CA LEU A 157 7.51 -16.41 14.54
C LEU A 157 7.60 -17.72 15.34
N GLU A 158 7.12 -18.84 14.78
CA GLU A 158 7.22 -20.16 15.44
C GLU A 158 8.65 -20.73 15.43
N ILE A 159 9.46 -20.36 14.42
CA ILE A 159 10.83 -20.88 14.23
C ILE A 159 11.89 -19.98 14.90
N ALA A 160 11.72 -18.66 14.75
CA ALA A 160 12.70 -17.64 15.14
C ALA A 160 11.97 -16.42 15.75
N PRO A 161 11.34 -16.59 16.93
CA PRO A 161 10.43 -15.59 17.51
C PRO A 161 11.11 -14.25 17.78
N ASP A 162 12.34 -14.25 18.32
CA ASP A 162 13.09 -13.02 18.59
C ASP A 162 13.40 -12.20 17.33
N GLN A 163 13.90 -12.86 16.29
CA GLN A 163 14.27 -12.22 15.03
C GLN A 163 13.04 -11.72 14.28
N ALA A 164 11.96 -12.51 14.27
CA ALA A 164 10.71 -12.11 13.67
C ALA A 164 10.07 -10.93 14.41
N MET A 165 10.09 -10.92 15.76
CA MET A 165 9.61 -9.78 16.55
C MET A 165 10.40 -8.50 16.25
N ALA A 166 11.73 -8.58 16.17
CA ALA A 166 12.58 -7.46 15.80
C ALA A 166 12.32 -6.96 14.36
N ALA A 167 12.07 -7.87 13.41
CA ALA A 167 11.73 -7.51 12.04
C ALA A 167 10.36 -6.80 11.96
N ILE A 168 9.36 -7.28 12.69
CA ILE A 168 8.04 -6.65 12.78
C ILE A 168 8.16 -5.24 13.35
N LEU A 169 8.87 -5.07 14.47
CA LEU A 169 9.10 -3.77 15.08
C LEU A 169 9.72 -2.79 14.08
N GLU A 170 10.81 -3.19 13.43
CA GLU A 170 11.55 -2.32 12.52
C GLU A 170 10.66 -1.88 11.35
N VAL A 171 9.95 -2.82 10.73
CA VAL A 171 9.05 -2.53 9.61
C VAL A 171 7.91 -1.62 10.04
N VAL A 172 7.27 -1.87 11.19
CA VAL A 172 6.17 -1.01 11.65
C VAL A 172 6.65 0.43 11.91
N LYS A 173 7.87 0.61 12.42
CA LYS A 173 8.46 1.93 12.67
C LYS A 173 8.87 2.68 11.41
N THR A 174 9.33 1.95 10.39
CA THR A 174 9.96 2.51 9.18
C THR A 174 9.11 2.37 7.94
N PHE A 175 7.86 1.88 8.09
CA PHE A 175 6.97 1.60 6.97
C PHE A 175 6.79 2.83 6.07
N GLU A 176 7.14 2.66 4.80
CA GLU A 176 6.87 3.62 3.75
C GLU A 176 6.07 2.94 2.63
N MET A 177 5.02 3.63 2.17
CA MET A 177 4.30 3.19 0.99
C MET A 177 5.27 3.12 -0.20
N PRO A 178 5.22 2.07 -1.05
CA PRO A 178 6.10 1.96 -2.22
C PRO A 178 6.01 3.18 -3.17
N GLY A 179 4.87 3.87 -3.17
CA GLY A 179 4.66 5.12 -3.90
C GLY A 179 5.43 6.33 -3.34
N ALA A 180 6.19 6.21 -2.26
CA ALA A 180 6.96 7.31 -1.66
C ALA A 180 7.93 7.98 -2.65
N GLY A 181 8.45 7.21 -3.63
CA GLY A 181 9.29 7.70 -4.71
C GLY A 181 8.54 8.46 -5.82
N ILE A 182 7.20 8.46 -5.85
CA ILE A 182 6.43 9.15 -6.89
C ILE A 182 6.68 10.67 -6.82
N PRO A 183 7.04 11.35 -7.93
CA PRO A 183 7.13 12.81 -7.98
C PRO A 183 5.94 13.55 -7.33
N GLY A 184 6.24 14.32 -6.28
CA GLY A 184 5.24 15.08 -5.52
C GLY A 184 4.33 14.23 -4.61
N PHE A 185 4.73 13.00 -4.29
CA PHE A 185 3.94 12.05 -3.50
C PHE A 185 3.42 12.65 -2.20
N GLN A 186 4.24 13.34 -1.41
CA GLN A 186 3.82 13.92 -0.12
C GLN A 186 2.59 14.82 -0.26
N ARG A 187 2.54 15.68 -1.29
CA ARG A 187 1.39 16.55 -1.55
C ARG A 187 0.15 15.73 -1.95
N LYS A 188 0.33 14.69 -2.76
CA LYS A 188 -0.76 13.79 -3.20
C LYS A 188 -1.32 12.99 -2.01
N ALA A 189 -0.45 12.44 -1.19
CA ALA A 189 -0.79 11.69 0.02
C ALA A 189 -1.56 12.57 1.02
N ILE A 190 -1.13 13.82 1.24
CA ILE A 190 -1.88 14.77 2.09
C ILE A 190 -3.29 15.02 1.53
N ALA A 191 -3.42 15.25 0.22
CA ALA A 191 -4.72 15.48 -0.41
C ALA A 191 -5.66 14.27 -0.25
N MET A 192 -5.13 13.06 -0.46
CA MET A 192 -5.86 11.80 -0.26
C MET A 192 -6.26 11.61 1.21
N ALA A 193 -5.38 11.92 2.15
CA ALA A 193 -5.64 11.76 3.59
C ALA A 193 -6.71 12.73 4.11
N VAL A 194 -6.71 13.98 3.63
CA VAL A 194 -7.74 14.97 3.97
C VAL A 194 -9.13 14.52 3.50
N GLU A 195 -9.19 13.84 2.35
CA GLU A 195 -10.44 13.30 1.80
C GLU A 195 -10.81 11.91 2.33
N GLY A 196 -9.95 11.30 3.15
CA GLY A 196 -10.21 10.00 3.79
C GLY A 196 -10.05 8.80 2.85
N ILE A 197 -9.29 8.96 1.76
CA ILE A 197 -8.95 7.84 0.86
C ILE A 197 -7.92 6.93 1.52
N TYR A 198 -6.86 7.51 2.07
CA TYR A 198 -5.86 6.79 2.85
C TYR A 198 -5.18 7.76 3.82
N ASP A 199 -5.34 7.54 5.12
CA ASP A 199 -4.74 8.34 6.18
C ASP A 199 -4.08 7.48 7.27
N GLN A 200 -3.45 8.15 8.25
CA GLN A 200 -2.73 7.48 9.34
C GLN A 200 -3.66 6.65 10.24
N ARG A 201 -4.93 7.06 10.40
CA ARG A 201 -5.92 6.31 11.19
C ARG A 201 -6.30 5.02 10.48
N GLN A 202 -6.55 5.08 9.17
CA GLN A 202 -6.79 3.89 8.35
C GLN A 202 -5.56 2.97 8.31
N HIS A 203 -4.35 3.53 8.18
CA HIS A 203 -3.13 2.72 8.25
C HIS A 203 -2.99 2.00 9.61
N HIS A 204 -3.25 2.69 10.72
CA HIS A 204 -3.22 2.05 12.03
C HIS A 204 -4.31 0.96 12.19
N ASP A 205 -5.58 1.32 11.96
CA ASP A 205 -6.74 0.49 12.30
C ASP A 205 -6.98 -0.64 11.30
N ASP A 206 -6.76 -0.38 10.01
CA ASP A 206 -7.14 -1.28 8.91
C ASP A 206 -5.93 -2.04 8.32
N VAL A 207 -4.69 -1.62 8.64
CA VAL A 207 -3.46 -2.23 8.12
C VAL A 207 -2.61 -2.82 9.24
N VAL A 208 -2.03 -1.98 10.10
CA VAL A 208 -1.03 -2.44 11.07
C VAL A 208 -1.66 -3.31 12.16
N MET A 209 -2.67 -2.79 12.86
CA MET A 209 -3.28 -3.51 13.98
C MET A 209 -3.89 -4.87 13.58
N PRO A 210 -4.61 -5.03 12.45
CA PRO A 210 -5.16 -6.32 12.04
C PRO A 210 -4.09 -7.39 11.80
N VAL A 211 -2.95 -7.02 11.21
CA VAL A 211 -1.85 -7.95 10.95
C VAL A 211 -1.15 -8.32 12.26
N LEU A 212 -0.88 -7.34 13.14
CA LEU A 212 -0.32 -7.61 14.48
C LEU A 212 -1.23 -8.52 15.32
N ARG A 213 -2.56 -8.33 15.26
CA ARG A 213 -3.54 -9.21 15.91
C ARG A 213 -3.51 -10.62 15.34
N PHE A 214 -3.38 -10.77 14.02
CA PHE A 214 -3.31 -12.08 13.39
C PHE A 214 -2.11 -12.90 13.86
N TRP A 215 -0.95 -12.25 14.02
CA TRP A 215 0.27 -12.88 14.56
C TRP A 215 0.28 -13.03 16.07
N ASN A 216 -0.68 -12.41 16.76
CA ASN A 216 -0.75 -12.38 18.21
C ASN A 216 0.54 -11.86 18.88
N VAL A 217 1.16 -10.84 18.28
CA VAL A 217 2.52 -10.39 18.62
C VAL A 217 2.72 -10.07 20.11
N PHE A 218 1.69 -9.56 20.77
CA PHE A 218 1.75 -9.16 22.18
C PHE A 218 1.64 -10.34 23.16
N GLU A 219 1.27 -11.52 22.66
CA GLU A 219 1.08 -12.73 23.46
C GLU A 219 2.07 -13.84 23.07
N VAL A 220 3.02 -13.56 22.15
CA VAL A 220 4.08 -14.51 21.79
C VAL A 220 4.89 -14.87 23.03
N GLU A 221 4.95 -16.17 23.34
CA GLU A 221 5.72 -16.72 24.45
C GLU A 221 7.13 -17.14 24.00
N GLY A 222 8.04 -17.35 24.95
CA GLY A 222 9.37 -17.89 24.66
C GLY A 222 10.37 -16.90 24.06
N LEU A 223 10.05 -15.60 24.05
CA LEU A 223 11.00 -14.55 23.66
C LEU A 223 12.17 -14.46 24.65
N SER A 224 13.36 -14.22 24.13
CA SER A 224 14.51 -13.80 24.94
C SER A 224 14.34 -12.34 25.40
N GLY A 225 15.31 -11.82 26.15
CA GLY A 225 15.32 -10.40 26.53
C GLY A 225 15.34 -9.43 25.34
N GLU A 226 15.93 -9.82 24.21
CA GLU A 226 15.95 -8.98 23.00
C GLU A 226 14.59 -8.96 22.31
N GLY A 227 13.94 -10.12 22.15
CA GLY A 227 12.59 -10.21 21.60
C GLY A 227 11.56 -9.51 22.49
N GLU A 228 11.69 -9.63 23.82
CA GLU A 228 10.81 -8.93 24.75
C GLU A 228 10.96 -7.41 24.65
N LYS A 229 12.20 -6.92 24.55
CA LYS A 229 12.47 -5.49 24.34
C LYS A 229 11.81 -5.01 23.05
N ALA A 230 11.92 -5.77 21.96
CA ALA A 230 11.30 -5.41 20.70
C ALA A 230 9.76 -5.37 20.79
N ARG A 231 9.15 -6.30 21.53
CA ARG A 231 7.71 -6.33 21.78
C ARG A 231 7.22 -5.13 22.59
N VAL A 232 7.96 -4.74 23.64
CA VAL A 232 7.66 -3.56 24.45
C VAL A 232 7.74 -2.29 23.60
N GLU A 233 8.82 -2.14 22.83
CA GLU A 233 9.00 -0.99 21.93
C GLU A 233 7.92 -0.93 20.85
N LEU A 234 7.48 -2.08 20.32
CA LEU A 234 6.36 -2.15 19.38
C LEU A 234 5.06 -1.67 20.03
N SER A 235 4.80 -2.07 21.28
CA SER A 235 3.62 -1.64 22.03
C SER A 235 3.62 -0.12 22.27
N GLU A 236 4.77 0.44 22.64
CA GLU A 236 4.94 1.89 22.83
C GLU A 236 4.71 2.65 21.51
N PHE A 237 5.32 2.18 20.42
CA PHE A 237 5.16 2.79 19.11
C PHE A 237 3.70 2.74 18.62
N MET A 238 3.00 1.61 18.83
CA MET A 238 1.59 1.49 18.47
C MET A 238 0.71 2.46 19.26
N SER A 239 1.01 2.71 20.53
CA SER A 239 0.33 3.74 21.32
C SER A 239 0.56 5.14 20.74
N ASP A 240 1.80 5.48 20.39
CA ASP A 240 2.14 6.77 19.80
C ASP A 240 1.51 6.98 18.40
N LEU A 241 1.41 5.91 17.62
CA LEU A 241 0.77 5.88 16.32
C LEU A 241 -0.74 6.14 16.45
N ASP A 242 -1.41 5.48 17.40
CA ASP A 242 -2.83 5.70 17.70
C ASP A 242 -3.11 7.15 18.11
N ASP A 243 -2.30 7.68 19.02
CA ASP A 243 -2.36 9.06 19.49
C ASP A 243 -2.21 10.07 18.33
N SER A 244 -1.25 9.80 17.43
CA SER A 244 -0.99 10.64 16.27
C SER A 244 -2.12 10.59 15.26
N ALA A 245 -2.67 9.40 15.00
CA ALA A 245 -3.83 9.19 14.16
C ALA A 245 -5.09 9.90 14.71
N THR A 246 -5.32 9.86 16.03
CA THR A 246 -6.40 10.61 16.71
C THR A 246 -6.22 12.12 16.49
N ARG A 247 -5.04 12.66 16.77
CA ARG A 247 -4.76 14.10 16.55
C ARG A 247 -4.95 14.52 15.10
N PHE A 248 -4.60 13.67 14.14
CA PHE A 248 -4.78 13.94 12.72
C PHE A 248 -6.28 14.02 12.35
N THR A 249 -7.06 13.00 12.72
CA THR A 249 -8.49 12.92 12.41
C THR A 249 -9.28 14.07 13.03
N GLU A 250 -9.02 14.41 14.29
CA GLU A 250 -9.64 15.57 14.95
C GLU A 250 -9.37 16.89 14.21
N LYS A 251 -8.12 17.10 13.76
CA LYS A 251 -7.75 18.31 13.01
C LYS A 251 -8.46 18.36 11.66
N ARG A 252 -8.50 17.24 10.94
CA ARG A 252 -9.20 17.11 9.65
C ARG A 252 -10.69 17.42 9.82
N ASP A 253 -11.34 16.85 10.82
CA ASP A 253 -12.77 16.99 11.02
C ASP A 253 -13.14 18.43 11.44
N LYS A 254 -12.30 19.07 12.29
CA LYS A 254 -12.42 20.51 12.60
C LYS A 254 -12.29 21.38 11.36
N LEU A 255 -11.37 21.06 10.45
CA LEU A 255 -11.19 21.78 9.19
C LEU A 255 -12.43 21.63 8.30
N LYS A 256 -12.94 20.40 8.12
CA LYS A 256 -14.16 20.14 7.33
C LYS A 256 -15.37 20.89 7.90
N ALA A 257 -15.56 20.85 9.22
CA ALA A 257 -16.64 21.60 9.89
C ALA A 257 -16.53 23.12 9.67
N ARG A 258 -15.32 23.67 9.71
CA ARG A 258 -15.09 25.11 9.46
C ARG A 258 -15.34 25.51 8.01
N LEU A 259 -15.05 24.64 7.05
CA LEU A 259 -15.33 24.91 5.63
C LEU A 259 -16.83 24.84 5.36
N ALA A 260 -17.51 23.85 5.94
CA ALA A 260 -18.96 23.69 5.82
C ALA A 260 -19.76 24.84 6.44
N SER A 261 -19.25 25.52 7.47
CA SER A 261 -19.93 26.68 8.08
C SER A 261 -19.71 28.00 7.35
N ARG A 262 -18.87 28.02 6.31
CA ARG A 262 -18.55 29.22 5.50
C ARG A 262 -19.16 29.19 4.09
N GLY A 263 -19.68 28.05 3.65
CA GLY A 263 -20.42 27.88 2.40
C GLY A 263 -21.92 27.86 2.66
#